data_AF-J0WJP8-F1
#
_entry.id   AF-J0WJP8-F1
#
_cell.length_a   1.000
_cell.length_b   1.000
_cell.length_c   1.000
_cell.angle_alpha   90.00
_cell.angle_beta   90.00
_cell.angle_gamma   90.00
#
_symmetry.space_group_name_H-M   'P 1'
#
loop_
_entity.id
_entity.type
_entity.pdbx_description
1 polymer ?
#
loop_
_entity_poly.entity_id
_entity_poly.type
_entity_poly.pdbx_seq_one_letter_code
_entity_poly.pdbx_strand_id
1 'polypeptide(L)' 'MSAPHGVVIRAHPRHEGALVEAIRASDEDLEVVRRCADMAEVSAAARSGVADLAVLDAADPDVDRPLLAELSRAGMR' A
#
# COMPACT_ATOMS: atom_id res chain seq x y z
N MET A 1 -12.92 19.38 -2.30
CA MET A 1 -12.59 17.96 -2.50
C MET A 1 -11.40 17.65 -1.64
N SER A 2 -11.41 16.54 -0.90
CA SER A 2 -10.21 16.07 -0.18
C SER A 2 -9.17 15.64 -1.21
N ALA A 3 -7.88 15.71 -0.87
CA ALA A 3 -6.86 15.06 -1.69
C ALA A 3 -7.12 13.53 -1.69
N PRO A 4 -6.84 12.83 -2.81
CA PRO A 4 -6.96 11.38 -2.88
C PRO A 4 -6.05 10.72 -1.85
N HIS A 5 -6.49 9.57 -1.33
CA HIS A 5 -5.68 8.71 -0.47
C HIS A 5 -4.57 8.05 -1.28
N GLY A 6 -3.36 8.08 -0.74
CA GLY A 6 -2.19 7.48 -1.37
C GLY A 6 -2.13 5.99 -1.04
N VAL A 7 -2.12 5.15 -2.07
CA VAL A 7 -2.07 3.70 -1.96
C VAL A 7 -0.70 3.18 -2.38
N VAL A 8 -0.05 2.41 -1.52
CA VAL A 8 1.05 1.52 -1.92
C VAL A 8 0.57 0.09 -2.08
N ILE A 9 1.19 -0.63 -3.01
CA ILE A 9 0.83 -2.03 -3.29
C ILE A 9 2.09 -2.88 -3.19
N ARG A 10 2.02 -3.93 -2.38
CA ARG A 10 2.84 -5.13 -2.51
C ARG A 10 1.91 -6.32 -2.65
N ALA A 11 1.85 -6.87 -3.85
CA ALA A 11 1.13 -8.11 -4.12
C ALA A 11 1.99 -9.04 -4.96
N HIS A 12 1.64 -10.33 -4.98
CA HIS A 12 2.23 -11.25 -5.95
C HIS A 12 2.05 -10.69 -7.39
N PRO A 13 3.07 -10.75 -8.27
CA PRO A 13 3.04 -10.13 -9.60
C PRO A 13 1.82 -10.53 -10.46
N ARG A 14 1.33 -11.76 -10.28
CA ARG A 14 0.12 -12.28 -10.95
C ARG A 14 -1.17 -11.49 -10.62
N HIS A 15 -1.22 -10.79 -9.49
CA HIS A 15 -2.37 -10.03 -9.03
C HIS A 15 -2.13 -8.52 -9.05
N GLU A 16 -0.88 -8.08 -8.92
CA GLU A 16 -0.50 -6.66 -8.82
C GLU A 16 -1.13 -5.81 -9.93
N GLY A 17 -1.00 -6.22 -11.20
CA GLY A 17 -1.54 -5.47 -12.32
C GLY A 17 -3.06 -5.28 -12.24
N ALA A 18 -3.80 -6.34 -11.89
CA ALA A 18 -5.25 -6.28 -11.74
C ALA A 18 -5.68 -5.37 -10.57
N LEU A 19 -4.91 -5.38 -9.46
CA LEU A 19 -5.16 -4.51 -8.31
C LEU A 19 -4.91 -3.04 -8.65
N VAL A 20 -3.82 -2.73 -9.34
CA VAL A 20 -3.50 -1.37 -9.80
C VAL A 20 -4.61 -0.82 -10.68
N GLU A 21 -5.06 -1.61 -11.67
CA GLU A 21 -6.13 -1.19 -12.57
C GLU A 21 -7.48 -1.05 -11.85
N ALA A 22 -7.80 -1.94 -10.90
CA ALA A 22 -9.00 -1.82 -10.09
C ALA A 22 -9.01 -0.55 -9.22
N ILE A 23 -7.86 -0.18 -8.63
CA ILE A 23 -7.74 1.05 -7.84
C ILE A 23 -7.84 2.28 -8.76
N ARG A 24 -7.19 2.27 -9.92
CA ARG A 24 -7.30 3.37 -10.88
C ARG A 24 -8.71 3.55 -11.46
N ALA A 25 -9.48 2.47 -11.51
CA ALA A 25 -10.86 2.48 -11.95
C ALA A 25 -11.83 2.87 -10.84
N SER A 26 -11.42 2.82 -9.57
CA SER A 26 -12.18 3.47 -8.50
C SER A 26 -12.11 5.00 -8.69
N ASP A 27 -13.15 5.72 -8.28
CA ASP A 27 -13.27 7.18 -8.44
C ASP A 27 -12.06 7.96 -7.90
N GLU A 28 -12.07 9.29 -8.00
CA GLU A 28 -10.97 10.23 -7.67
C GLU A 28 -10.47 10.21 -6.20
N ASP A 29 -10.89 9.24 -5.38
CA ASP A 29 -10.56 9.13 -3.97
C ASP A 29 -9.27 8.33 -3.69
N LEU A 30 -8.78 7.51 -4.63
CA LEU A 30 -7.59 6.66 -4.46
C LEU A 30 -6.54 6.90 -5.55
N GLU A 31 -5.27 6.94 -5.16
CA GLU A 31 -4.14 7.04 -6.11
C GLU A 31 -3.07 5.99 -5.79
N VAL A 32 -2.70 5.15 -6.76
CA VAL A 32 -1.53 4.27 -6.60
C VAL A 32 -0.25 5.08 -6.73
N VAL A 33 0.34 5.44 -5.60
CA VAL A 33 1.56 6.27 -5.55
C VAL A 33 2.86 5.46 -5.63
N ARG A 34 2.81 4.16 -5.31
CA ARG A 34 3.96 3.26 -5.42
C ARG A 34 3.58 1.79 -5.55
N ARG A 35 4.29 1.07 -6.42
CA ARG A 35 4.31 -0.39 -6.49
C ARG A 35 5.61 -0.85 -5.84
N CYS A 36 5.50 -1.44 -4.65
CA CYS A 36 6.63 -1.77 -3.80
C CYS A 36 7.17 -3.16 -4.14
N ALA A 37 8.50 -3.28 -4.25
CA ALA A 37 9.18 -4.54 -4.50
C ALA A 37 9.20 -5.46 -3.27
N ASP A 38 9.27 -4.88 -2.07
CA ASP A 38 9.39 -5.58 -0.79
C ASP A 38 8.75 -4.79 0.37
N MET A 39 8.77 -5.35 1.59
CA MET A 39 8.23 -4.70 2.79
C MET A 39 9.05 -3.49 3.25
N ALA A 40 10.35 -3.43 2.95
CA ALA A 40 11.17 -2.28 3.33
C ALA A 40 10.74 -1.02 2.56
N GLU A 41 10.36 -1.17 1.29
CA GLU A 41 9.77 -0.09 0.50
C GLU A 41 8.39 0.35 0.99
N VAL A 42 7.56 -0.59 1.46
CA VAL A 42 6.26 -0.28 2.08
C VAL A 42 6.47 0.55 3.35
N SER A 43 7.33 0.09 4.26
CA SER A 43 7.64 0.84 5.48
C SER A 43 8.29 2.20 5.20
N ALA A 44 9.11 2.31 4.16
CA ALA A 44 9.68 3.59 3.74
C ALA A 44 8.59 4.55 3.23
N ALA A 45 7.63 4.07 2.43
CA ALA A 45 6.51 4.87 1.98
C ALA A 45 5.65 5.36 3.16
N ALA A 46 5.33 4.46 4.09
CA ALA A 46 4.59 4.75 5.32
C ALA A 46 5.24 5.90 6.10
N ARG A 47 6.54 5.77 6.42
CA ARG A 47 7.29 6.77 7.19
C ARG A 47 7.44 8.11 6.47
N SER A 48 7.43 8.11 5.14
CA SER A 48 7.51 9.33 4.34
C SER A 48 6.17 10.07 4.24
N GLY A 49 5.05 9.44 4.63
CA GLY A 49 3.72 10.04 4.55
C GLY A 49 3.17 10.19 3.13
N VAL A 50 3.81 9.57 2.13
CA VAL A 50 3.34 9.60 0.73
C VAL A 50 2.09 8.74 0.50
N ALA A 51 1.79 7.84 1.45
CA ALA A 51 0.65 6.94 1.41
C ALA A 51 0.09 6.72 2.81
N ASP A 52 -1.23 6.57 2.88
CA ASP A 52 -1.99 6.27 4.09
C ASP A 52 -2.80 4.97 3.97
N LEU A 53 -2.73 4.29 2.81
CA LEU A 53 -3.32 2.97 2.55
C LEU A 53 -2.28 2.00 1.98
N ALA A 54 -2.33 0.74 2.43
CA ALA A 54 -1.48 -0.34 1.91
C ALA A 54 -2.30 -1.55 1.46
N VAL A 55 -2.04 -2.04 0.25
CA VAL A 55 -2.52 -3.35 -0.21
C VAL A 55 -1.38 -4.35 -0.12
N LEU A 56 -1.50 -5.30 0.80
CA LEU A 56 -0.48 -6.31 1.10
C LEU A 56 -0.99 -7.73 0.80
N ASP A 57 -0.12 -8.57 0.26
CA ASP A 57 -0.39 -10.01 0.15
C ASP A 57 -0.25 -10.67 1.53
N ALA A 58 -1.37 -11.07 2.12
CA ALA A 58 -1.38 -11.72 3.44
C ALA A 58 -0.67 -13.09 3.47
N ALA A 59 -0.35 -13.67 2.31
CA ALA A 59 0.46 -14.88 2.22
C ALA A 59 1.97 -14.60 2.18
N ASP A 60 2.39 -13.34 2.04
CA ASP A 60 3.79 -12.96 2.12
C ASP A 60 4.29 -13.17 3.56
N PRO A 61 5.35 -13.98 3.78
CA PRO A 61 5.82 -14.32 5.13
C PRO A 61 6.32 -13.12 5.93
N ASP A 62 6.65 -12.01 5.28
CA ASP A 62 7.08 -10.79 5.94
C ASP A 62 5.90 -9.94 6.45
N VAL A 63 4.65 -10.33 6.12
CA VAL A 63 3.44 -9.69 6.67
C VAL A 63 3.13 -10.27 8.04
N ASP A 64 3.63 -9.61 9.07
CA ASP A 64 3.49 -10.01 10.46
C ASP A 64 2.93 -8.90 11.38
N ARG A 65 2.69 -9.25 12.65
CA ARG A 65 2.15 -8.29 13.63
C ARG A 65 3.08 -7.09 13.88
N PRO A 66 4.40 -7.27 14.06
CA PRO A 66 5.33 -6.15 14.13
C PRO A 66 5.23 -5.17 12.97
N LEU A 67 5.23 -5.66 11.73
CA LEU A 67 5.11 -4.83 10.53
C LEU A 67 3.79 -4.06 10.54
N LEU A 68 2.66 -4.74 10.73
CA LEU A 68 1.34 -4.08 10.73
C LEU A 68 1.25 -2.99 11.82
N ALA A 69 1.88 -3.23 12.98
CA ALA A 69 1.95 -2.24 14.05
C ALA A 69 2.89 -1.07 13.70
N GLU A 70 3.97 -1.28 12.93
CA GLU A 70 4.80 -0.21 12.38
C GLU A 70 3.98 0.66 11.43
N LEU A 71 3.32 0.05 10.44
CA LEU A 71 2.54 0.75 9.42
C LEU A 71 1.40 1.56 10.06
N SER A 72 0.69 0.97 11.02
CA SER A 72 -0.37 1.65 11.77
C SER A 72 0.15 2.87 12.55
N ARG A 73 1.32 2.77 13.21
CA ARG A 73 1.94 3.91 13.90
C ARG A 73 2.38 5.01 12.94
N ALA A 74 2.73 4.65 11.70
CA ALA A 74 3.05 5.60 10.63
C ALA A 74 1.79 6.24 10.02
N GLY A 75 0.58 5.89 10.47
CA GLY A 75 -0.67 6.46 9.99
C GLY A 75 -1.33 5.69 8.85
N MET A 76 -0.79 4.53 8.46
CA MET A 76 -1.41 3.69 7.45
C MET A 76 -2.61 2.91 8.01
N ARG A 77 -3.56 2.61 7.13
CA ARG A 77 -4.71 1.74 7.40
C ARG A 77 -4.68 0.50 6.52
#